data_AF-A0A974YCR2-F1
#
_entry.id   AF-A0A974YCR2-F1
#
_cell.length_a   1.000
_cell.length_b   1.000
_cell.length_c   1.000
_cell.angle_alpha   90.00
_cell.angle_beta   90.00
_cell.angle_gamma   90.00
#
_symmetry.space_group_name_H-M   'P 1'
#
loop_
_entity.id
_entity.type
_entity.pdbx_description
1 polymer ?
#
loop_
_entity_poly.entity_id
_entity_poly.type
_entity_poly.pdbx_seq_one_letter_code
_entity_poly.pdbx_strand_id
1 'polypeptide(L)' 'MPDFARLVEDLKRTRDEIKLKIHLGSKDMQDEWFEIEQRWSSFESRAELDKSAKDVSDAVKILASELRDAFTRIRKAL' A
#
# COMPACT_ATOMS: atom_id res chain seq x y z
N MET A 1 15.94 -8.28 -5.98
CA MET A 1 16.26 -7.85 -4.61
C MET A 1 15.27 -8.47 -3.63
N PRO A 2 15.69 -9.38 -2.74
CA PRO A 2 14.80 -10.04 -1.78
C PRO A 2 14.11 -9.05 -0.82
N ASP A 3 14.70 -7.88 -0.58
CA ASP A 3 14.16 -6.87 0.32
C ASP A 3 12.93 -6.14 -0.22
N PHE A 4 12.87 -5.91 -1.54
CA PHE A 4 11.72 -5.23 -2.15
C PHE A 4 10.47 -6.12 -2.18
N ALA A 5 10.65 -7.40 -2.48
CA ALA A 5 9.53 -8.35 -2.44
C ALA A 5 8.92 -8.45 -1.03
N ARG A 6 9.77 -8.53 0.01
CA ARG A 6 9.34 -8.51 1.41
C ARG A 6 8.60 -7.22 1.78
N LEU A 7 9.10 -6.07 1.33
CA LEU A 7 8.42 -4.78 1.55
C LEU A 7 7.01 -4.77 0.95
N VAL A 8 6.85 -5.27 -0.28
CA VAL A 8 5.54 -5.37 -0.95
C VAL A 8 4.60 -6.30 -0.18
N GLU A 9 5.10 -7.45 0.29
CA GLU A 9 4.32 -8.39 1.10
C GLU A 9 3.87 -7.78 2.44
N ASP A 10 4.76 -7.05 3.12
CA ASP A 10 4.42 -6.37 4.37
C ASP A 10 3.36 -5.27 4.17
N LEU A 11 3.45 -4.52 3.06
CA LEU A 11 2.43 -3.55 2.69
C LEU A 11 1.10 -4.23 2.38
N LYS A 12 1.10 -5.36 1.65
CA LYS A 12 -0.10 -6.15 1.37
C LYS A 12 -0.78 -6.62 2.65
N ARG A 13 -0.01 -7.20 3.58
CA ARG A 13 -0.53 -7.65 4.88
C ARG A 13 -1.16 -6.50 5.66
N THR A 14 -0.45 -5.36 5.73
CA THR A 14 -0.94 -4.17 6.44
C THR A 14 -2.23 -3.65 5.80
N ARG A 15 -2.30 -3.63 4.46
CA ARG A 15 -3.49 -3.24 3.71
C ARG A 15 -4.69 -4.13 4.05
N ASP A 16 -4.49 -5.45 4.04
CA ASP A 16 -5.56 -6.41 4.33
C ASP A 16 -6.07 -6.28 5.76
N GLU A 17 -5.18 -6.07 6.74
CA GLU A 17 -5.56 -5.79 8.13
C GLU A 17 -6.39 -4.51 8.27
N ILE A 18 -5.98 -3.42 7.59
CA ILE A 18 -6.71 -2.15 7.61
C ILE A 18 -8.07 -2.30 6.93
N LYS A 19 -8.14 -2.98 5.79
CA LYS A 19 -9.38 -3.21 5.05
C LYS A 19 -10.43 -3.90 5.90
N LEU A 20 -10.04 -4.90 6.69
CA LEU A 20 -10.95 -5.61 7.60
C LEU A 20 -11.53 -4.67 8.66
N LYS A 21 -10.70 -3.78 9.22
CA LYS A 21 -11.15 -2.82 10.24
C LYS A 21 -12.01 -1.71 9.66
N ILE A 22 -11.63 -1.16 8.50
CA ILE A 22 -12.37 -0.07 7.85
C ILE A 22 -13.72 -0.51 7.32
N HIS A 23 -13.88 -1.77 6.93
CA HIS A 23 -15.19 -2.30 6.57
C HIS A 23 -16.21 -2.18 7.71
N LEU A 24 -15.73 -2.18 8.97
CA LEU A 24 -16.53 -1.97 10.17
C LEU A 24 -16.52 -0.52 10.67
N GLY A 25 -15.71 0.35 10.05
CA GLY A 25 -15.53 1.75 10.43
C GLY A 25 -16.59 2.69 9.86
N SER A 26 -16.50 3.97 10.25
CA SER A 26 -17.37 5.04 9.75
C SER A 26 -17.18 5.31 8.26
N LYS A 27 -18.20 5.90 7.62
CA LYS A 27 -18.17 6.26 6.20
C LYS A 27 -16.96 7.14 5.82
N ASP A 28 -16.62 8.12 6.65
CA ASP A 28 -15.46 8.99 6.40
C ASP A 28 -14.14 8.19 6.32
N MET A 29 -13.98 7.15 7.15
CA MET A 29 -12.81 6.27 7.10
C MET A 29 -12.81 5.39 5.84
N GLN A 30 -14.00 4.96 5.39
CA GLN A 30 -14.15 4.20 4.15
C GLN A 30 -13.82 5.06 2.92
N ASP A 31 -14.20 6.33 2.94
CA ASP A 31 -13.91 7.29 1.88
C ASP A 31 -12.39 7.59 1.83
N GLU A 32 -11.75 7.85 2.97
CA GLU A 32 -10.28 8.03 3.04
C GLU A 32 -9.52 6.77 2.60
N TRP A 33 -10.02 5.60 2.98
CA TRP A 33 -9.46 4.31 2.56
C TRP A 33 -9.53 4.11 1.05
N PHE A 34 -10.63 4.52 0.43
CA PHE A 34 -10.81 4.38 -1.01
C PHE A 34 -9.74 5.15 -1.79
N GLU A 35 -9.37 6.36 -1.34
CA GLU A 35 -8.27 7.13 -1.94
C GLU A 35 -6.92 6.40 -1.83
N ILE A 36 -6.66 5.76 -0.69
CA ILE A 36 -5.42 5.01 -0.47
C ILE A 36 -5.41 3.71 -1.29
N GLU A 37 -6.55 3.03 -1.46
CA GLU A 37 -6.67 1.85 -2.33
C GLU A 37 -6.39 2.20 -3.81
N GLN A 38 -6.79 3.38 -4.28
CA GLN A 38 -6.45 3.82 -5.64
C GLN A 38 -4.94 3.99 -5.82
N ARG A 39 -4.26 4.56 -4.82
CA ARG A 39 -2.79 4.69 -4.82
C ARG A 39 -2.12 3.33 -4.74
N TRP A 40 -2.67 2.41 -3.94
CA TRP A 40 -2.20 1.03 -3.83
C TRP A 40 -2.26 0.31 -5.18
N SER A 41 -3.38 0.41 -5.90
CA SER A 41 -3.56 -0.21 -7.22
C SER A 41 -2.53 0.31 -8.25
N SER A 42 -2.26 1.61 -8.22
CA SER A 42 -1.23 2.24 -9.07
C SER A 42 0.18 1.75 -8.72
N PHE A 43 0.48 1.59 -7.43
CA PHE A 43 1.73 1.02 -6.97
C PHE A 43 1.88 -0.44 -7.39
N GLU A 44 0.87 -1.28 -7.20
CA GLU A 44 0.91 -2.70 -7.55
C GLU A 44 1.16 -2.90 -9.04
N SER A 45 0.47 -2.13 -9.89
CA SER A 45 0.67 -2.17 -11.34
C SER A 45 2.10 -1.81 -11.73
N ARG A 46 2.69 -0.78 -11.11
CA ARG A 46 4.07 -0.37 -11.37
C ARG A 46 5.09 -1.35 -10.79
N ALA A 47 4.82 -1.90 -9.61
CA ALA A 47 5.69 -2.87 -8.95
C ALA A 47 5.78 -4.18 -9.74
N GLU A 48 4.67 -4.66 -10.34
CA GLU A 48 4.68 -5.85 -11.21
C GLU A 48 5.45 -5.63 -12.52
N LEU A 49 5.34 -4.43 -13.12
CA LEU A 49 6.13 -4.05 -14.30
C LEU A 49 7.64 -4.01 -13.97
N ASP A 50 8.02 -3.35 -12.88
CA ASP A 50 9.42 -3.23 -12.45
C ASP A 50 10.02 -4.58 -12.01
N LYS A 51 9.23 -5.43 -11.34
CA LYS A 51 9.63 -6.79 -10.99
C LYS A 51 9.95 -7.62 -12.24
N SER A 52 9.20 -7.42 -13.32
CA SER A 52 9.45 -8.05 -14.62
C SER A 52 10.71 -7.51 -15.31
N ALA A 53 11.03 -6.22 -15.09
CA ALA A 53 12.22 -5.57 -15.62
C ALA A 53 13.54 -5.93 -14.89
N LYS A 54 13.49 -6.81 -13.88
CA LYS A 54 14.60 -7.21 -12.99
C LYS A 54 15.20 -6.09 -12.13
N ASP A 55 14.70 -4.86 -12.25
CA ASP A 55 15.19 -3.73 -11.49
C ASP A 55 14.03 -2.86 -10.99
N VAL A 56 14.14 -2.40 -9.74
CA VAL A 56 13.08 -1.63 -9.09
C VAL A 56 13.42 -0.16 -9.18
N SER A 57 12.60 0.61 -9.88
CA SER A 57 12.78 2.05 -10.02
C SER A 57 12.64 2.78 -8.69
N ASP A 58 13.33 3.91 -8.56
CA ASP A 58 13.19 4.76 -7.37
C ASP A 58 11.77 5.32 -7.22
N ALA A 59 11.05 5.49 -8.34
CA ALA A 59 9.64 5.88 -8.31
C ALA A 59 8.78 4.86 -7.55
N VAL A 60 8.99 3.56 -7.78
CA VAL A 60 8.27 2.50 -7.05
C VAL A 60 8.67 2.45 -5.58
N LYS A 61 9.95 2.69 -5.25
CA LYS A 61 10.40 2.78 -3.84
C LYS A 61 9.76 3.97 -3.11
N ILE A 62 9.66 5.12 -3.77
CA ILE A 62 8.99 6.31 -3.21
C ILE A 62 7.51 6.03 -2.96
N LEU A 63 6.80 5.46 -3.94
CA LEU A 63 5.39 5.06 -3.79
C LEU A 63 5.19 4.07 -2.63
N ALA A 64 6.09 3.08 -2.48
CA ALA A 64 6.04 2.14 -1.37
C ALA A 64 6.18 2.85 0.00
N SER A 65 7.09 3.83 0.10
CA SER A 65 7.26 4.60 1.33
C SER A 65 6.03 5.46 1.65
N GLU A 66 5.46 6.13 0.65
CA GLU A 66 4.26 6.94 0.83
C GLU A 66 3.06 6.10 1.28
N LEU A 67 2.89 4.90 0.69
CA LEU A 67 1.84 3.96 1.07
C LEU A 67 2.04 3.44 2.50
N ARG A 68 3.28 3.11 2.88
CA ARG A 68 3.61 2.71 4.25
C ARG A 68 3.19 3.77 5.26
N ASP A 69 3.48 5.03 4.96
CA ASP A 69 3.16 6.15 5.85
C ASP A 69 1.64 6.40 5.90
N ALA A 70 0.95 6.27 4.77
CA ALA A 70 -0.51 6.35 4.70
C ALA A 70 -1.19 5.24 5.52
N PHE A 71 -0.76 3.98 5.35
CA PHE A 71 -1.25 2.85 6.15
C PHE A 71 -0.96 3.04 7.64
N THR A 72 0.21 3.58 7.99
CA THR A 72 0.55 3.87 9.39
C THR A 72 -0.36 4.93 9.98
N ARG A 73 -0.72 5.97 9.22
CA ARG A 73 -1.67 7.01 9.64
C ARG A 73 -3.06 6.43 9.89
N ILE A 74 -3.61 5.70 8.93
CA ILE A 74 -4.92 5.06 9.09
C ILE A 74 -4.92 4.09 10.27
N ARG A 75 -3.89 3.26 10.42
CA ARG A 75 -3.80 2.32 11.54
C ARG A 75 -3.78 3.00 12.90
N LYS A 76 -3.31 4.26 13.00
CA LYS A 76 -3.36 5.06 14.23
C LYS A 76 -4.72 5.74 14.44
N ALA A 77 -5.49 5.93 13.38
CA ALA A 77 -6.83 6.53 13.41
C ALA A 77 -7.94 5.49 13.66
N LEU A 78 -7.64 4.20 13.44
CA LEU A 78 -8.45 3.04 13.80
C LEU A 78 -8.35 2.69 15.28
#